data_AF-A0A8S4QN18-F1
#
_entry.id   AF-A0A8S4QN18-F1
#
_cell.length_a   1.000
_cell.length_b   1.000
_cell.length_c   1.000
_cell.angle_alpha   90.00
_cell.angle_beta   90.00
_cell.angle_gamma   90.00
#
_symmetry.space_group_name_H-M   'P 1'
#
loop_
_entity.id
_entity.type
_entity.pdbx_description
1 polymer ?
#
loop_
_entity_poly.entity_id
_entity_poly.type
_entity_poly.pdbx_seq_one_letter_code
_entity_poly.pdbx_strand_id
1 'polypeptide(L)' 'QTEESMSRKLSAASRLHEDYRPLKSEVDLLRRQCLGLERLPDLHEEEGSPITPE' A
#
# COMPACT_ATOMS: atom_id res chain seq x y z
N GLN A 1 -23.48 2.55 -15.22
CA GLN A 1 -22.11 2.42 -15.78
C GLN A 1 -21.02 2.92 -14.83
N THR A 2 -21.20 4.02 -14.10
CA THR A 2 -20.17 4.57 -13.18
C THR A 2 -19.86 3.67 -11.98
N GLU A 3 -20.89 3.09 -11.35
CA GLU A 3 -20.74 2.22 -10.18
C GLU A 3 -19.94 0.94 -10.50
N GLU A 4 -20.20 0.31 -11.64
CA GLU A 4 -19.45 -0.86 -12.10
C GLU A 4 -17.98 -0.52 -12.37
N SER A 5 -17.70 0.65 -12.94
CA SER A 5 -16.33 1.12 -13.16
C SER A 5 -15.59 1.36 -11.84
N MET A 6 -16.26 1.99 -10.86
CA MET A 6 -15.72 2.20 -9.53
C MET A 6 -15.46 0.88 -8.79
N SER A 7 -16.39 -0.06 -8.86
CA SER A 7 -16.25 -1.39 -8.28
C SER A 7 -15.05 -2.15 -8.86
N ARG A 8 -14.84 -2.07 -10.19
CA ARG A 8 -13.64 -2.65 -10.84
C ARG A 8 -12.34 -2.00 -10.36
N LYS A 9 -12.31 -0.68 -10.20
CA LYS A 9 -11.14 0.04 -9.69
C LYS A 9 -10.80 -0.37 -8.26
N LEU A 10 -11.81 -0.44 -7.39
CA LEU A 10 -11.64 -0.88 -6.01
C LEU A 10 -11.13 -2.33 -5.94
N SER A 11 -11.72 -3.23 -6.73
CA SER A 11 -11.25 -4.62 -6.80
C SER A 11 -9.80 -4.73 -7.28
N ALA A 12 -9.40 -3.92 -8.27
CA ALA A 12 -8.02 -3.89 -8.74
C ALA A 12 -7.05 -3.35 -7.68
N ALA A 13 -7.44 -2.28 -6.97
CA ALA A 13 -6.65 -1.71 -5.88
C ALA A 13 -6.49 -2.71 -4.72
N SER A 14 -7.56 -3.41 -4.32
CA SER A 14 -7.51 -4.44 -3.29
C SER A 14 -6.55 -5.57 -3.66
N ARG A 15 -6.63 -6.06 -4.90
CA ARG A 15 -5.75 -7.13 -5.38
C ARG A 15 -4.28 -6.68 -5.40
N LEU A 16 -4.01 -5.46 -5.88
CA LEU A 16 -2.67 -4.89 -5.86
C LEU A 16 -2.13 -4.77 -4.42
N HIS A 17 -2.98 -4.38 -3.48
CA HIS A 17 -2.62 -4.29 -2.07
C HIS A 17 -2.32 -5.67 -1.45
N GLU A 18 -3.06 -6.71 -1.84
CA GLU A 18 -2.77 -8.09 -1.45
C GLU A 18 -1.41 -8.57 -1.97
N ASP A 19 -1.10 -8.27 -3.24
CA ASP A 19 0.18 -8.61 -3.86
C ASP A 19 1.36 -7.81 -3.23
N TYR A 20 1.12 -6.58 -2.80
CA TYR A 20 2.12 -5.71 -2.17
C TYR A 20 2.51 -6.14 -0.74
N ARG A 21 1.56 -6.65 0.06
CA ARG A 21 1.80 -7.01 1.47
C ARG A 21 2.97 -7.97 1.73
N PRO A 22 3.12 -9.10 1.02
CA PRO A 22 4.26 -9.99 1.22
C PRO A 22 5.58 -9.29 0.88
N LEU A 23 5.62 -8.52 -0.21
CA LEU A 23 6.80 -7.77 -0.62
C LEU A 23 7.20 -6.73 0.43
N LYS A 24 6.24 -5.97 0.98
CA LYS A 24 6.49 -5.03 2.08
C LYS A 24 7.10 -5.75 3.28
N SER A 25 6.59 -6.92 3.61
CA SER A 25 7.06 -7.70 4.77
C SER A 25 8.51 -8.13 4.62
N GLU A 26 8.93 -8.52 3.41
CA GLU A 26 10.34 -8.84 3.10
C GLU A 26 11.24 -7.61 3.19
N VAL A 27 10.79 -6.46 2.70
CA VAL A 27 11.53 -5.19 2.80
C VAL A 27 11.66 -4.76 4.27
N ASP A 28 10.58 -4.83 5.05
CA ASP A 28 10.59 -4.49 6.47
C ASP A 28 11.50 -5.42 7.28
N LEU A 29 11.55 -6.70 6.91
CA LEU A 29 12.48 -7.67 7.49
C LEU A 29 13.92 -7.27 7.20
N LEU A 30 14.27 -6.97 5.95
CA LEU A 30 15.61 -6.56 5.54
C LEU A 30 16.03 -5.25 6.26
N ARG A 31 15.13 -4.27 6.33
CA ARG A 31 15.37 -3.00 7.02
C ARG A 31 15.72 -3.21 8.49
N ARG A 32 14.96 -4.06 9.18
CA ARG A 32 15.19 -4.33 10.60
C ARG A 32 16.43 -5.18 10.83
N GLN A 33 16.60 -6.26 10.07
CA GLN A 33 17.68 -7.24 10.32
C GLN A 33 19.05 -6.77 9.84
N CYS A 34 19.12 -6.09 8.68
CA CYS A 34 20.40 -5.71 8.10
C CYS A 34 20.81 -4.27 8.43
N LEU A 35 19.83 -3.38 8.63
CA LEU A 35 20.09 -1.95 8.80
C LEU A 35 19.69 -1.43 10.19
N GLY A 36 19.00 -2.23 11.01
CA GLY A 36 18.46 -1.78 12.29
C GLY A 36 17.43 -0.66 12.16
N LEU A 37 16.86 -0.46 10.97
CA LEU A 37 15.88 0.58 10.69
C LEU A 37 14.47 0.10 11.02
N GLU A 38 13.58 1.04 11.33
CA GLU A 38 12.16 0.76 11.53
C GLU A 38 11.47 0.33 10.22
N ARG A 39 10.30 -0.30 10.37
CA ARG A 39 9.44 -0.68 9.25
C ARG A 39 8.98 0.55 8.47
N LEU A 40 8.69 0.37 7.20
CA LEU A 40 7.97 1.39 6.42
C LEU A 40 6.53 1.53 6.94
N PRO A 41 5.94 2.73 6.85
CA PRO A 41 4.53 2.93 7.14
C PRO A 41 3.66 2.05 6.22
N ASP A 42 2.49 1.66 6.72
CA ASP A 42 1.48 1.01 5.89
C ASP A 42 0.80 2.02 4.97
N LEU A 43 0.26 1.56 3.83
CA LEU A 43 -0.29 2.44 2.79
C LEU A 43 -1.43 3.34 3.31
N HIS A 44 -2.18 2.89 4.30
CA HIS A 44 -3.24 3.69 4.95
C HIS A 44 -2.71 4.65 6.02
N GLU A 45 -1.46 4.45 6.48
CA GLU A 45 -0.76 5.36 7.40
C GLU A 45 -0.05 6.49 6.63
N GLU A 46 0.16 6.35 5.32
CA GLU A 46 0.70 7.40 4.44
C GLU A 46 -0.29 8.56 4.23
N GLU A 47 -1.55 8.41 4.68
CA GLU A 47 -2.65 9.37 4.56
C GLU A 47 -2.52 10.57 5.54
N GLY A 48 -1.32 11.14 5.61
CA GLY A 48 -1.05 12.51 6.05
C GLY A 48 -0.89 13.51 4.89
N SER A 49 -0.87 13.03 3.64
CA SER A 49 -0.97 13.88 2.46
C SER A 49 -2.19 13.45 1.66
N PRO A 50 -3.34 14.16 1.78
CA PRO A 50 -4.44 13.89 0.88
C PRO A 50 -3.90 14.07 -0.54
N ILE A 51 -4.06 13.06 -1.40
CA ILE A 51 -3.97 13.28 -2.84
C ILE A 51 -5.20 14.14 -3.19
N THR A 52 -5.13 15.42 -2.87
CA THR A 52 -5.99 16.42 -3.50
C THR A 52 -5.51 16.48 -4.95
N PRO A 53 -6.36 16.17 -5.94
CA PRO A 53 -6.04 16.58 -7.30
C PRO A 53 -6.04 18.11 -7.30
N GLU A 54 -4.86 18.73 -7.44
CA GLU A 54 -4.79 20.06 -8.04
C GLU A 54 -5.21 19.99 -9.52
#